data_AF-A0A0E0Q468-F1
#
_entry.id   AF-A0A0E0Q468-F1
#
_cell.length_a   1.000
_cell.length_b   1.000
_cell.length_c   1.000
_cell.angle_alpha   90.00
_cell.angle_beta   90.00
_cell.angle_gamma   90.00
#
_symmetry.space_group_name_H-M   'P 1'
#
loop_
_entity.id
_entity.type
_entity.pdbx_description
1 polymer ?
#
loop_
_entity_poly.entity_id
_entity_poly.type
_entity_poly.pdbx_seq_one_letter_code
_entity_poly.pdbx_strand_id
1 'polypeptide(L)'
;MCSAARGVRRHGSPVIIAWAILFFSIASLSLSEAQLQVGYYNYTCPRAEDLVRNVVRAAILRDPGNGPGLVRLFFHDCFVRKKNIEMAENAL
;
A
#
# COMPACT_ATOMS: atom_id res chain seq x y z
N MET A 1 22.80 7.82 -52.35
CA MET A 1 23.46 7.39 -51.10
C MET A 1 22.42 6.69 -50.24
N CYS A 2 22.36 5.36 -50.28
CA CYS A 2 21.48 4.56 -49.41
C CYS A 2 22.23 4.28 -48.10
N SER A 3 21.61 4.55 -46.95
CA SER A 3 22.13 4.15 -45.64
C SER A 3 21.27 3.02 -45.08
N ALA A 4 21.94 1.91 -44.78
CA ALA A 4 21.37 0.60 -44.50
C ALA A 4 20.63 0.54 -43.14
N ALA A 5 19.45 -0.06 -43.17
CA ALA A 5 18.74 -0.51 -41.98
C ALA A 5 19.55 -1.60 -41.27
N ARG A 6 19.96 -1.35 -40.02
CA ARG A 6 20.54 -2.39 -39.16
C ARG A 6 19.40 -3.26 -38.65
N GLY A 7 19.16 -4.37 -39.33
CA GLY A 7 18.35 -5.47 -38.82
C GLY A 7 19.03 -6.10 -37.61
N VAL A 8 18.51 -5.84 -36.41
CA VAL A 8 18.84 -6.64 -35.23
C VAL A 8 18.26 -8.03 -35.49
N ARG A 9 19.12 -9.01 -35.78
CA ARG A 9 18.74 -10.43 -35.85
C ARG A 9 18.27 -10.87 -34.46
N ARG A 10 16.97 -10.75 -34.18
CA ARG A 10 16.34 -11.37 -33.01
C ARG A 10 16.01 -12.83 -33.32
N HIS A 11 17.02 -13.69 -33.26
CA HIS A 11 16.78 -15.12 -33.02
C HIS A 11 16.97 -15.41 -31.53
N GLY A 12 16.03 -14.91 -30.72
CA GLY A 12 15.79 -15.50 -29.41
C GLY A 12 14.88 -16.71 -29.63
N SER A 13 15.33 -17.91 -29.25
CA SER A 13 14.45 -19.09 -29.22
C SER A 13 13.16 -18.72 -28.48
N PRO A 14 11.96 -19.10 -28.98
CA PRO A 14 10.68 -18.74 -28.34
C PRO A 14 10.63 -19.19 -26.87
N VAL A 15 11.39 -20.22 -26.54
CA VAL A 15 11.62 -20.71 -25.18
C VAL A 15 12.29 -19.63 -24.31
N ILE A 16 13.36 -19.00 -24.79
CA ILE A 16 14.09 -17.94 -24.05
C ILE A 16 13.18 -16.72 -23.85
N ILE A 17 12.38 -16.38 -24.86
CA ILE A 17 11.42 -15.28 -24.77
C ILE A 17 10.34 -15.60 -23.72
N ALA A 18 9.81 -16.82 -23.72
CA ALA A 18 8.83 -17.26 -22.72
C ALA A 18 9.40 -17.21 -21.30
N TRP A 19 10.63 -17.70 -21.08
CA TRP A 19 11.30 -17.61 -19.78
C TRP A 19 11.57 -16.17 -19.34
N ALA A 20 11.97 -15.30 -20.26
CA ALA A 20 12.19 -13.89 -19.96
C ALA A 20 10.89 -13.17 -19.57
N ILE A 21 9.77 -13.47 -20.24
CA ILE A 21 8.45 -12.92 -19.91
C ILE A 21 7.98 -13.45 -18.55
N LEU A 22 8.16 -14.75 -18.28
CA LEU A 22 7.76 -15.38 -17.03
C LEU A 22 8.56 -14.81 -15.85
N PHE A 23 9.87 -14.63 -16.01
CA PHE A 23 10.74 -13.99 -15.03
C PHE A 23 10.36 -12.51 -14.78
N PHE A 24 10.10 -11.75 -15.85
CA PHE A 24 9.70 -10.34 -15.75
C PHE A 24 8.34 -10.15 -15.05
N SER A 25 7.39 -11.06 -15.32
CA SER A 25 6.07 -11.06 -14.70
C SER A 25 6.14 -11.33 -13.18
N ILE A 26 7.00 -12.27 -12.76
CA ILE A 26 7.22 -12.56 -11.34
C ILE A 26 7.91 -11.39 -10.64
N ALA A 27 8.89 -10.74 -11.28
CA ALA A 27 9.57 -9.57 -10.73
C ALA A 27 8.66 -8.33 -10.59
N SER A 28 7.51 -8.31 -11.28
CA SER A 28 6.54 -7.22 -11.25
C SER A 28 5.48 -7.35 -10.14
N LEU A 29 5.44 -8.50 -9.44
CA LEU A 29 4.55 -8.70 -8.29
C LEU A 29 5.00 -7.78 -7.14
N SER A 30 4.37 -6.62 -7.06
CA SER A 30 4.52 -5.68 -5.96
C SER A 30 3.58 -6.12 -4.84
N LEU A 31 4.14 -6.69 -3.78
CA LEU A 31 3.41 -6.90 -2.54
C LEU A 31 3.11 -5.50 -1.96
N SER A 32 1.87 -5.03 -2.06
CA SER A 32 1.51 -3.72 -1.52
C SER A 32 1.44 -3.80 0.00
N GLU A 33 2.58 -3.55 0.64
CA GLU A 33 2.62 -3.36 2.08
C GLU A 33 2.15 -1.93 2.36
N ALA A 34 1.00 -1.78 3.01
CA ALA A 34 0.53 -0.48 3.48
C ALA A 34 1.44 -0.02 4.63
N GLN A 35 2.60 0.52 4.27
CA GLN A 35 3.62 0.96 5.22
C GLN A 35 3.15 2.27 5.88
N LEU A 36 2.94 2.21 7.20
CA LEU A 36 2.59 3.38 7.99
C LEU A 36 3.85 4.23 8.21
N GLN A 37 3.86 5.47 7.74
CA GLN A 37 4.97 6.39 7.92
C GLN A 37 4.60 7.51 8.91
N VAL A 38 5.46 7.75 9.90
CA VAL A 38 5.32 8.89 10.81
C VAL A 38 5.58 10.18 10.04
N GLY A 39 4.70 11.18 10.18
CA GLY A 39 4.81 12.44 9.45
C GLY A 39 4.39 12.34 7.97
N TYR A 40 3.59 11.34 7.60
CA TYR A 40 3.05 11.20 6.24
C TYR A 40 2.38 12.49 5.72
N TYR A 41 1.71 13.22 6.62
CA TYR A 41 1.02 14.47 6.27
C TYR A 41 1.89 15.73 6.32
N ASN A 42 3.18 15.64 6.65
CA ASN A 42 4.02 16.83 6.85
C ASN A 42 4.09 17.74 5.62
N TYR A 43 4.11 17.17 4.41
CA TYR A 43 4.23 17.94 3.17
C TYR A 43 2.89 18.30 2.54
N THR A 44 1.85 17.49 2.76
CA THR A 44 0.52 17.68 2.17
C THR A 44 -0.41 18.49 3.07
N CYS A 45 -0.41 18.20 4.38
CA CYS A 45 -1.23 18.88 5.37
C CYS A 45 -0.54 18.84 6.75
N PRO A 46 0.46 19.71 7.02
CA PRO A 46 1.28 19.65 8.23
C PRO A 46 0.49 19.84 9.52
N ARG A 47 -0.69 20.45 9.44
CA ARG A 47 -1.57 20.71 10.59
C ARG A 47 -2.55 19.58 10.89
N ALA A 48 -2.55 18.50 10.10
CA ALA A 48 -3.50 17.41 10.23
C ALA A 48 -3.42 16.76 11.63
N GLU A 49 -2.22 16.36 12.05
CA GLU A 49 -2.01 15.69 13.34
C GLU A 49 -2.39 16.58 14.53
N ASP A 50 -2.01 17.86 14.48
CA ASP A 50 -2.34 18.85 15.52
C ASP A 50 -3.84 19.14 15.59
N LEU A 51 -4.49 19.28 14.44
CA LEU A 51 -5.93 19.53 14.36
C LEU A 51 -6.71 18.36 14.97
N VAL A 52 -6.39 17.13 14.58
CA VAL A 52 -7.02 15.92 15.13
C VAL A 52 -6.80 15.86 16.64
N ARG A 53 -5.57 16.10 17.12
CA ARG A 53 -5.26 16.11 18.55
C ARG A 53 -6.09 17.15 19.32
N ASN A 54 -6.25 18.34 18.77
CA ASN A 54 -7.02 19.41 19.41
C ASN A 54 -8.53 19.09 19.47
N VAL A 55 -9.09 18.59 18.37
CA VAL A 55 -10.50 18.19 18.31
C VAL A 55 -10.78 17.03 19.27
N VAL A 56 -9.95 16.00 19.27
CA VAL A 56 -10.11 14.83 20.16
C VAL A 56 -9.97 15.27 21.63
N ARG A 57 -8.99 16.11 21.95
CA ARG A 57 -8.85 16.64 23.32
C ARG A 57 -10.08 17.43 23.75
N ALA A 58 -10.59 18.32 22.90
CA ALA A 58 -11.80 19.08 23.20
C ALA A 58 -13.03 18.17 23.38
N ALA A 59 -13.15 17.11 22.58
CA ALA A 59 -14.22 16.12 22.69
C ALA A 59 -14.15 15.34 24.02
N ILE A 60 -12.96 14.94 24.47
CA ILE A 60 -12.75 14.26 25.75
C ILE A 60 -13.04 15.18 26.93
N LEU A 61 -12.67 16.45 26.85
CA LEU A 61 -12.97 17.44 27.89
C LEU A 61 -14.47 17.70 28.03
N ARG A 62 -15.23 17.60 26.93
CA ARG A 62 -16.70 17.75 26.95
C ARG A 62 -17.39 16.50 27.50
N ASP A 63 -16.94 15.32 27.09
CA ASP A 63 -17.43 14.04 27.58
C ASP A 63 -16.26 13.06 27.73
N PRO A 64 -15.89 12.69 28.97
CA PRO A 64 -14.81 11.74 29.24
C PRO A 64 -15.01 10.37 28.58
N GLY A 65 -16.26 9.98 28.27
CA GLY A 65 -16.58 8.72 27.58
C GLY A 65 -16.06 8.64 26.13
N ASN A 66 -15.77 9.79 25.51
CA ASN A 66 -15.26 9.85 24.13
C ASN A 66 -13.86 9.23 23.97
N GLY A 67 -13.02 9.31 25.00
CA GLY A 67 -11.67 8.73 24.98
C GLY A 67 -11.70 7.20 24.79
N PRO A 68 -12.27 6.45 25.75
CA PRO A 68 -12.39 5.00 25.61
C PRO A 68 -13.30 4.59 24.45
N GLY A 69 -14.32 5.38 24.11
CA GLY A 69 -15.17 5.15 22.93
C GLY A 69 -14.40 5.16 21.62
N LEU A 70 -13.51 6.15 21.42
CA LEU A 70 -12.69 6.26 20.22
C LEU A 70 -11.70 5.09 20.09
N VAL A 71 -11.11 4.67 21.21
CA VAL A 71 -10.22 3.50 21.25
C VAL A 71 -10.99 2.22 20.90
N ARG A 72 -12.19 2.03 21.47
CA ARG A 72 -13.04 0.87 21.14
C ARG A 72 -13.45 0.86 19.67
N LEU A 73 -13.80 2.02 19.11
CA LEU A 73 -14.13 2.16 17.68
C LEU A 73 -12.94 1.81 16.79
N PHE A 74 -11.74 2.30 17.12
CA PHE A 74 -10.52 1.98 16.39
C PHE A 74 -10.24 0.47 16.37
N PHE A 75 -10.37 -0.19 17.52
CA PHE A 75 -10.23 -1.63 17.59
C PHE A 75 -11.34 -2.35 16.81
N HIS A 76 -12.59 -1.92 16.93
CA HIS A 76 -13.72 -2.50 16.20
C HIS A 76 -13.48 -2.47 14.68
N ASP A 77 -13.04 -1.33 14.13
CA ASP A 77 -12.79 -1.19 12.69
C ASP A 77 -11.57 -1.98 12.21
N CYS A 78 -10.56 -2.17 13.06
CA CYS A 78 -9.39 -2.96 12.71
C CYS A 78 -9.66 -4.47 12.80
N PHE A 79 -10.34 -4.95 13.83
CA PHE A 79 -10.67 -6.36 14.00
C PHE A 79 -11.64 -6.87 12.92
N VAL A 80 -12.60 -6.06 12.49
CA VAL A 80 -13.53 -6.43 11.41
C VAL A 80 -12.81 -6.54 10.06
N ARG A 81 -11.78 -5.70 9.81
CA ARG A 81 -11.03 -5.69 8.54
C ARG A 81 -9.95 -6.77 8.43
N LYS A 82 -9.40 -7.29 9.53
CA LYS A 82 -8.39 -8.37 9.45
C LYS A 82 -8.92 -9.68 8.85
N LYS A 83 -10.24 -9.89 8.81
CA LYS A 83 -10.83 -11.01 8.05
C LYS A 83 -10.60 -10.94 6.53
N ASN A 84 -10.18 -9.78 6.00
CA ASN A 84 -9.88 -9.63 4.57
C ASN A 84 -8.38 -9.68 4.26
N ILE A 85 -7.50 -9.80 5.27
CA ILE A 85 -6.06 -9.98 5.07
C ILE A 85 -5.67 -11.46 5.24
N GLU A 86 -6.51 -12.28 5.87
CA GLU A 86 -6.35 -13.73 5.97
C GLU A 86 -7.09 -14.49 4.85
N MET A 87 -7.01 -14.01 3.61
CA MET A 87 -7.47 -14.76 2.42
C MET A 87 -6.38 -14.91 1.36
N ALA A 88 -5.12 -14.64 1.71
CA ALA A 88 -3.97 -14.86 0.81
C ALA A 88 -2.95 -15.87 1.34
N GLU A 89 -3.03 -16.31 2.61
CA GLU A 89 -2.06 -17.25 3.19
C GLU A 89 -2.62 -18.67 3.46
N ASN A 90 -3.92 -18.92 3.24
CA ASN A 90 -4.55 -20.23 3.44
C ASN A 90 -5.15 -20.84 2.15
N ALA A 91 -4.63 -20.48 0.99
CA ALA A 91 -4.95 -21.15 -0.28
C ALA A 91 -3.82 -22.09 -0.74
N LEU A 92 -3.11 -22.69 0.21
CA LEU A 92 -2.17 -23.79 0.00
C LEU A 92 -2.56 -24.98 0.88
#